data_AF-A0A372QUA2-F1
#
_entry.id   AF-A0A372QUA2-F1
#
_cell.length_a   1.000
_cell.length_b   1.000
_cell.length_c   1.000
_cell.angle_alpha   90.00
_cell.angle_beta   90.00
_cell.angle_gamma   90.00
#
_symmetry.space_group_name_H-M   'P 1'
#
loop_
_entity.id
_entity.type
_entity.pdbx_description
1 polymer ?
#
loop_
_entity_poly.entity_id
_entity_poly.type
_entity_poly.pdbx_seq_one_letter_code
_entity_poly.pdbx_strand_id
1 'polypeptide(L)'
;MSSLKEVEVDLHNFQCETAKRLVINTIKESYYKNISIIKFITGRGNHINSIEEKGVLYEVFPSWMSDNEIKHLIEHCKKYDEYYLVYLDFKRIYPIINYVLDFIEFLIDDFDFKDCLITLSLFIITFIFAITIIFIFVFVLCNFLFMRNNIY
;
A
#
# COMPACT_ATOMS: atom_id res chain seq x y z
N MET A 1 -18.78 -0.19 -18.33
CA MET A 1 -18.47 -1.65 -18.30
C MET A 1 -16.97 -1.76 -18.10
N SER A 2 -16.51 -1.82 -16.85
CA SER A 2 -15.07 -1.92 -16.56
C SER A 2 -14.56 -3.29 -17.02
N SER A 3 -13.47 -3.33 -17.79
CA SER A 3 -12.80 -4.58 -18.10
C SER A 3 -12.40 -5.27 -16.78
N LEU A 4 -12.91 -6.47 -16.54
CA LEU A 4 -12.44 -7.30 -15.44
C LEU A 4 -10.95 -7.58 -15.68
N LYS A 5 -10.10 -7.19 -14.73
CA LYS A 5 -8.67 -7.52 -14.79
C LYS A 5 -8.54 -9.00 -14.43
N GLU A 6 -8.00 -9.77 -15.37
CA GLU A 6 -7.75 -11.20 -15.24
C GLU A 6 -6.24 -11.47 -15.34
N VAL A 7 -5.76 -12.43 -14.57
CA VAL A 7 -4.39 -12.95 -14.67
C VAL A 7 -4.46 -14.46 -14.90
N GLU A 8 -3.62 -14.95 -15.81
CA GLU A 8 -3.45 -16.37 -16.08
C GLU A 8 -2.12 -16.86 -15.51
N VAL A 9 -2.13 -18.02 -14.86
CA VAL A 9 -0.95 -18.67 -14.27
C VAL A 9 -0.94 -20.13 -14.66
N ASP A 10 0.14 -20.56 -15.31
CA ASP A 10 0.36 -21.97 -15.66
C ASP A 10 1.11 -22.71 -14.54
N LEU A 11 0.48 -23.74 -13.99
CA LEU A 11 1.02 -24.59 -12.93
C LEU A 11 1.58 -25.92 -13.44
N HIS A 12 1.44 -26.24 -14.73
CA HIS A 12 1.68 -27.58 -15.29
C HIS A 12 3.10 -28.13 -15.04
N ASN A 13 4.10 -27.25 -14.95
CA ASN A 13 5.51 -27.64 -14.81
C ASN A 13 6.05 -27.52 -13.38
N PHE A 14 5.18 -27.29 -12.39
CA PHE A 14 5.58 -27.12 -11.00
C PHE A 14 5.29 -28.36 -10.17
N GLN A 15 6.20 -28.68 -9.25
CA GLN A 15 5.91 -29.66 -8.19
C GLN A 15 4.80 -29.14 -7.27
N CYS A 16 4.05 -30.04 -6.65
CA CYS A 16 2.87 -29.74 -5.81
C CYS A 16 3.11 -28.61 -4.80
N GLU A 17 4.18 -28.68 -4.01
CA GLU A 17 4.47 -27.66 -3.00
C GLU A 17 4.86 -26.30 -3.60
N THR A 18 5.65 -26.31 -4.68
CA THR A 18 6.04 -25.08 -5.37
C THR A 18 4.83 -24.42 -6.04
N ALA A 19 3.96 -25.23 -6.65
CA ALA A 19 2.70 -24.79 -7.24
C ALA A 19 1.78 -24.19 -6.17
N LYS A 20 1.63 -24.84 -5.01
CA LYS A 20 0.82 -24.31 -3.90
C LYS A 20 1.31 -22.93 -3.43
N ARG A 21 2.63 -22.78 -3.24
CA ARG A 21 3.22 -21.48 -2.85
C ARG A 21 2.99 -20.41 -3.91
N LEU A 22 3.15 -20.77 -5.18
CA LEU A 22 2.88 -19.86 -6.29
C LEU A 22 1.41 -19.40 -6.28
N VAL A 23 0.46 -20.32 -6.12
CA VAL A 23 -0.98 -20.01 -6.02
C VAL A 23 -1.26 -19.04 -4.88
N ILE A 24 -0.74 -19.32 -3.68
CA ILE A 24 -0.92 -18.45 -2.51
C ILE A 24 -0.38 -17.04 -2.78
N ASN A 25 0.84 -16.94 -3.31
CA ASN A 25 1.47 -15.66 -3.61
C ASN A 25 0.72 -14.90 -4.69
N THR A 26 0.32 -15.56 -5.78
CA THR A 26 -0.45 -14.95 -6.87
C THR A 26 -1.79 -14.42 -6.36
N ILE A 27 -2.50 -15.16 -5.49
CA ILE A 27 -3.77 -14.71 -4.92
C ILE A 27 -3.57 -13.45 -4.09
N LYS A 28 -2.58 -13.44 -3.19
CA LYS A 28 -2.26 -12.27 -2.37
C LYS A 28 -1.90 -11.07 -3.24
N GLU A 29 -0.99 -11.23 -4.20
CA GLU A 29 -0.58 -10.15 -5.09
C GLU A 29 -1.73 -9.60 -5.94
N SER A 30 -2.55 -10.49 -6.50
CA SER A 30 -3.69 -10.14 -7.33
C SER A 30 -4.75 -9.38 -6.53
N TYR A 31 -4.96 -9.78 -5.28
CA TYR A 31 -5.84 -9.08 -4.34
C TYR A 31 -5.37 -7.64 -4.11
N TYR A 32 -4.08 -7.42 -3.81
CA TYR A 32 -3.55 -6.06 -3.63
C TYR A 32 -3.50 -5.23 -4.93
N LYS A 33 -3.45 -5.89 -6.10
CA LYS A 33 -3.47 -5.24 -7.42
C LYS A 33 -4.89 -4.99 -7.96
N ASN A 34 -5.94 -5.28 -7.18
CA ASN A 34 -7.34 -5.19 -7.58
C ASN A 34 -7.66 -6.01 -8.86
N ILE A 35 -7.14 -7.24 -8.92
CA ILE A 35 -7.39 -8.20 -10.01
C ILE A 35 -8.46 -9.18 -9.52
N SER A 36 -9.62 -9.16 -10.17
CA SER A 36 -10.82 -9.87 -9.70
C SER A 36 -10.83 -11.36 -9.97
N ILE A 37 -10.13 -11.79 -11.01
CA ILE A 37 -10.21 -13.16 -11.51
C ILE A 37 -8.80 -13.65 -11.79
N ILE A 38 -8.49 -14.86 -11.32
CA ILE A 38 -7.24 -15.54 -11.62
C ILE A 38 -7.57 -16.88 -12.24
N LYS A 39 -6.99 -17.15 -13.41
CA LYS A 39 -7.09 -18.42 -14.11
C LYS A 39 -5.83 -19.25 -13.83
N PHE A 40 -5.98 -20.35 -13.12
CA PHE A 40 -4.88 -21.29 -12.86
C PHE A 40 -5.01 -22.49 -13.78
N ILE A 41 -4.05 -22.66 -14.69
CA ILE A 41 -3.95 -23.84 -15.56
C ILE A 41 -3.29 -24.96 -14.75
N THR A 42 -4.07 -25.97 -14.40
CA THR A 42 -3.64 -27.10 -13.56
C THR A 42 -3.35 -28.37 -14.37
N GLY A 43 -3.57 -28.32 -15.69
CA GLY A 43 -3.56 -29.50 -16.56
C GLY A 43 -4.83 -30.35 -16.41
N ARG A 44 -4.91 -31.46 -17.15
CA ARG A 44 -6.00 -32.45 -17.00
C ARG A 44 -5.60 -33.50 -15.96
N GLY A 45 -6.56 -33.94 -15.14
CA GLY A 45 -6.36 -35.04 -14.18
C GLY A 45 -5.87 -36.36 -14.79
N ASN A 46 -5.98 -36.54 -16.12
CA ASN A 46 -5.57 -37.76 -16.82
C ASN A 46 -4.14 -37.72 -17.40
N HIS A 47 -3.45 -36.58 -17.38
CA HIS A 47 -2.07 -36.49 -17.87
C HIS A 47 -1.06 -36.75 -16.75
N ILE A 48 -0.10 -37.60 -17.04
CA ILE A 48 1.09 -37.84 -16.22
C ILE A 48 2.00 -36.64 -16.42
N ASN A 49 2.36 -35.93 -15.35
CA ASN A 49 3.31 -34.83 -15.44
C ASN A 49 4.72 -35.37 -15.75
N SER A 50 5.69 -34.50 -16.04
CA SER A 50 7.07 -34.86 -16.37
C SER A 50 7.83 -35.60 -15.24
N ILE A 51 7.19 -35.81 -14.09
CA ILE A 51 7.74 -36.42 -12.86
C ILE A 51 6.96 -37.72 -12.52
N GLU A 52 6.19 -38.28 -13.47
CA GLU A 52 5.41 -39.52 -13.30
C GLU A 52 4.23 -39.44 -12.30
N GLU A 53 3.89 -38.27 -11.79
CA GLU A 53 2.73 -38.03 -10.94
C GLU A 53 1.51 -37.66 -11.78
N LYS A 54 0.48 -38.50 -11.73
CA LYS A 54 -0.73 -38.34 -12.54
C LYS A 54 -1.69 -37.33 -11.91
N GLY A 55 -2.00 -36.23 -12.60
CA GLY A 55 -3.14 -35.36 -12.26
C GLY A 55 -3.14 -34.72 -10.86
N VAL A 56 -2.05 -34.84 -10.09
CA VAL A 56 -2.02 -34.51 -8.66
C VAL A 56 -2.45 -33.07 -8.41
N LEU A 57 -1.92 -32.11 -9.20
CA LEU A 57 -2.28 -30.70 -9.09
C LEU A 57 -3.77 -30.46 -9.33
N TYR A 58 -4.35 -31.07 -10.36
CA TYR A 58 -5.76 -30.91 -10.72
C TYR A 58 -6.70 -31.36 -9.60
N GLU A 59 -6.30 -32.40 -8.87
CA GLU A 59 -7.08 -32.99 -7.77
C GLU A 59 -6.87 -32.25 -6.44
N VAL A 60 -5.65 -31.85 -6.12
CA VAL A 60 -5.35 -31.21 -4.83
C VAL A 60 -5.62 -29.70 -4.84
N PHE A 61 -5.62 -29.03 -6.00
CA PHE A 61 -5.79 -27.59 -6.13
C PHE A 61 -7.02 -27.03 -5.38
N PRO A 62 -8.22 -27.65 -5.46
CA PRO A 62 -9.38 -27.17 -4.70
C PRO A 62 -9.15 -27.08 -3.19
N SER A 63 -8.35 -27.99 -2.61
CA SER A 63 -8.04 -27.98 -1.18
C SER A 63 -7.25 -26.74 -0.77
N TRP A 64 -6.45 -26.18 -1.68
CA TRP A 64 -5.65 -24.99 -1.41
C TRP A 64 -6.50 -23.73 -1.27
N MET A 65 -7.69 -23.70 -1.86
CA MET A 65 -8.63 -22.58 -1.70
C MET A 65 -9.13 -22.44 -0.24
N SER A 66 -9.00 -23.49 0.55
CA SER A 66 -9.34 -23.49 1.98
C SER A 66 -8.16 -23.12 2.89
N ASP A 67 -6.98 -22.82 2.34
CA ASP A 67 -5.81 -22.46 3.11
C ASP A 67 -6.05 -21.19 3.92
N ASN A 68 -5.65 -21.19 5.20
CA ASN A 68 -5.92 -20.09 6.13
C ASN A 68 -5.34 -18.75 5.66
N GLU A 69 -4.27 -18.79 4.87
CA GLU A 69 -3.61 -17.59 4.35
C GLU A 69 -4.42 -16.85 3.27
N ILE A 70 -5.30 -17.56 2.55
CA ILE A 70 -5.98 -17.02 1.35
C ILE A 70 -7.49 -17.23 1.33
N LYS A 71 -8.05 -18.12 2.15
CA LYS A 71 -9.50 -18.43 2.17
C LYS A 71 -10.40 -17.20 2.34
N HIS A 72 -9.91 -16.19 3.07
CA HIS A 72 -10.64 -14.97 3.36
C HIS A 72 -10.57 -13.92 2.23
N LEU A 73 -9.74 -14.17 1.23
CA LEU A 73 -9.55 -13.34 0.03
C LEU A 73 -10.34 -13.87 -1.17
N ILE A 74 -10.91 -15.08 -1.07
CA ILE A 74 -11.55 -15.80 -2.16
C ILE A 74 -13.07 -15.73 -1.95
N GLU A 75 -13.80 -15.29 -2.98
CA GLU A 75 -15.26 -15.34 -3.00
C GLU A 75 -15.74 -16.74 -3.39
N HIS A 76 -15.22 -17.27 -4.51
CA HIS A 76 -15.49 -18.64 -4.94
C HIS A 76 -14.46 -19.13 -5.95
N CYS A 77 -14.41 -20.45 -6.14
CA CYS A 77 -13.56 -21.12 -7.12
C CYS A 77 -14.41 -21.99 -8.04
N LYS A 78 -14.20 -21.88 -9.35
CA LYS A 78 -14.95 -22.63 -10.37
C LYS A 78 -14.02 -23.52 -11.18
N LYS A 79 -14.39 -24.80 -11.27
CA LYS A 79 -13.64 -25.85 -11.97
C LYS A 79 -14.00 -25.91 -13.46
N TYR A 80 -12.99 -26.12 -14.29
CA TYR A 80 -13.08 -26.45 -15.71
C TYR A 80 -12.18 -27.65 -16.04
N ASP A 81 -12.23 -28.16 -17.27
CA ASP A 81 -11.57 -29.42 -17.66
C ASP A 81 -10.03 -29.38 -17.55
N GLU A 82 -9.42 -28.19 -17.52
CA GLU A 82 -7.95 -28.00 -17.52
C GLU A 82 -7.46 -26.92 -16.54
N TYR A 83 -8.38 -26.14 -16.00
CA TYR A 83 -8.06 -24.96 -15.21
C TYR A 83 -9.13 -24.68 -14.15
N TYR A 84 -8.79 -23.79 -13.23
CA TYR A 84 -9.71 -23.24 -12.25
C TYR A 84 -9.74 -21.73 -12.38
N LEU A 85 -10.94 -21.15 -12.26
CA LEU A 85 -11.13 -19.71 -12.08
C LEU A 85 -11.33 -19.42 -10.59
N VAL A 86 -10.49 -18.57 -10.04
CA VAL A 86 -10.57 -18.10 -8.66
C VAL A 86 -11.03 -16.65 -8.68
N TYR A 87 -12.16 -16.39 -8.03
CA TYR A 87 -12.74 -15.06 -7.90
C TYR A 87 -12.38 -14.49 -6.53
N LEU A 88 -11.84 -13.27 -6.50
CA LEU A 88 -11.39 -12.64 -5.26
C LEU A 88 -12.51 -11.78 -4.63
N ASP A 89 -12.62 -11.84 -3.30
CA ASP A 89 -13.63 -11.08 -2.53
C ASP A 89 -13.13 -9.68 -2.17
N PHE A 90 -13.46 -8.69 -2.99
CA PHE A 90 -13.14 -7.29 -2.70
C PHE A 90 -14.10 -6.61 -1.74
N LYS A 91 -15.21 -7.24 -1.35
CA LYS A 91 -16.24 -6.59 -0.51
C LYS A 91 -15.68 -6.13 0.84
N ARG A 92 -14.58 -6.75 1.30
CA ARG A 92 -13.87 -6.39 2.53
C ARG A 92 -12.87 -5.24 2.37
N ILE A 93 -12.32 -5.02 1.18
CA ILE A 93 -11.35 -3.94 0.95
C ILE A 93 -12.05 -2.58 0.83
N TYR A 94 -13.14 -2.53 0.07
CA TYR A 94 -13.83 -1.28 -0.23
C TYR A 94 -14.14 -0.43 1.02
N PRO A 95 -14.65 -1.00 2.14
CA PRO A 95 -14.90 -0.23 3.35
C PRO A 95 -13.62 0.30 4.00
N ILE A 96 -12.53 -0.47 4.00
CA ILE A 96 -11.28 -0.09 4.66
C ILE A 96 -10.54 0.97 3.85
N ILE A 97 -10.44 0.81 2.53
CA ILE A 97 -9.84 1.83 1.66
C ILE A 97 -10.64 3.11 1.71
N ASN A 98 -11.97 3.05 1.63
CA ASN A 98 -12.80 4.24 1.74
C ASN A 98 -12.61 4.89 3.11
N TYR A 99 -12.61 4.13 4.21
CA TYR A 99 -12.36 4.68 5.54
C TYR A 99 -10.97 5.34 5.65
N VAL A 100 -9.92 4.75 5.08
CA VAL A 100 -8.57 5.34 5.07
C VAL A 100 -8.52 6.57 4.18
N LEU A 101 -9.17 6.57 3.02
CA LEU A 101 -9.26 7.74 2.15
C LEU A 101 -10.07 8.86 2.80
N ASP A 102 -11.22 8.56 3.39
CA ASP A 102 -12.05 9.48 4.17
C ASP A 102 -11.25 10.03 5.36
N PHE A 103 -10.42 9.21 6.02
CA PHE A 103 -9.55 9.65 7.11
C PHE A 103 -8.38 10.50 6.60
N ILE A 104 -7.79 10.19 5.45
CA ILE A 104 -6.76 11.01 4.82
C ILE A 104 -7.36 12.34 4.35
N GLU A 105 -8.55 12.33 3.75
CA GLU A 105 -9.28 13.53 3.34
C GLU A 105 -9.65 14.36 4.55
N PHE A 106 -10.15 13.74 5.63
CA PHE A 106 -10.34 14.38 6.93
C PHE A 106 -9.04 14.98 7.47
N LEU A 107 -7.92 14.25 7.42
CA LEU A 107 -6.63 14.78 7.86
C LEU A 107 -6.14 15.92 6.96
N ILE A 108 -6.39 15.88 5.65
CA ILE A 108 -6.02 16.95 4.71
C ILE A 108 -6.89 18.19 4.93
N ASP A 109 -8.19 18.01 5.21
CA ASP A 109 -9.12 19.11 5.49
C ASP A 109 -8.89 19.71 6.89
N ASP A 110 -8.52 18.91 7.89
CA ASP A 110 -8.31 19.36 9.28
C ASP A 110 -6.88 19.86 9.53
N PHE A 111 -5.87 19.41 8.74
CA PHE A 111 -4.58 20.10 8.65
C PHE A 111 -4.72 21.30 7.72
N ASP A 112 -5.14 22.43 8.28
CA ASP A 112 -4.97 23.73 7.63
C ASP A 112 -3.46 24.09 7.68
N PHE A 113 -2.66 23.40 6.85
CA PHE A 113 -1.21 23.58 6.70
C PHE A 113 -0.87 25.05 6.43
N LYS A 114 -1.83 25.77 5.85
CA LYS A 114 -1.79 27.21 5.65
C LYS A 114 -1.79 27.98 6.97
N ASP A 115 -2.62 27.64 7.94
CA ASP A 115 -2.66 28.29 9.26
C ASP A 115 -1.39 27.99 10.08
N CYS A 116 -0.85 26.78 9.95
CA CYS A 116 0.44 26.43 10.55
C CYS A 116 1.59 27.24 9.94
N LEU A 117 1.63 27.35 8.60
CA LEU A 117 2.62 28.19 7.89
C LEU A 117 2.48 29.67 8.22
N ILE A 118 1.25 30.20 8.33
CA ILE A 118 0.99 31.59 8.71
C ILE A 118 1.49 31.84 10.13
N THR A 119 1.17 30.95 11.07
CA THR A 119 1.59 31.07 12.47
C THR A 119 3.11 31.00 12.60
N LEU A 120 3.76 30.08 11.89
CA LEU A 120 5.22 29.97 11.86
C LEU A 120 5.88 31.20 11.23
N SER A 121 5.30 31.73 10.15
CA SER A 121 5.80 32.94 9.49
C SER A 121 5.74 34.15 10.43
N LEU A 122 4.61 34.35 11.12
CA LEU A 122 4.45 35.43 12.10
C LEU A 122 5.44 35.32 13.26
N PHE A 123 5.69 34.10 13.73
CA PHE A 123 6.69 33.84 14.77
C PHE A 123 8.11 34.24 14.33
N ILE A 124 8.53 33.80 13.13
CA ILE A 124 9.86 34.11 12.57
C ILE A 124 10.03 35.63 12.39
N ILE A 125 9.02 36.32 11.84
CA ILE A 125 9.06 37.78 11.63
C ILE A 125 9.23 38.51 12.97
N THR A 126 8.46 38.12 13.99
CA THR A 126 8.52 38.72 15.33
C THR A 126 9.90 38.49 15.96
N PHE A 127 10.47 37.30 15.79
CA PHE A 127 11.80 36.96 16.30
C PHE A 127 12.92 37.80 15.65
N ILE A 128 12.90 37.95 14.33
CA ILE A 128 13.87 38.78 13.58
C ILE A 128 13.77 40.26 14.02
N PHE A 129 12.55 40.75 14.19
CA PHE A 129 12.31 42.12 14.65
C PHE A 129 12.88 42.36 16.05
N ALA A 130 12.66 41.42 16.99
CA ALA A 130 13.23 41.50 18.34
C ALA A 130 14.77 41.52 18.33
N ILE A 131 15.41 40.67 17.51
CA ILE A 131 16.87 40.67 17.35
C ILE A 131 17.38 42.02 16.83
N THR A 132 16.67 42.61 15.88
CA THR A 132 17.05 43.89 15.27
C THR A 132 16.97 45.03 16.30
N ILE A 133 15.92 45.05 17.13
CA ILE A 133 15.80 46.03 18.24
C ILE A 133 16.96 45.87 19.23
N ILE A 134 17.29 44.64 19.62
CA ILE A 134 18.40 44.37 20.54
C ILE A 134 19.71 44.89 19.93
N PHE A 135 19.94 44.62 18.65
CA PHE A 135 21.16 45.08 17.96
C PHE A 135 21.27 46.61 17.91
N ILE A 136 20.17 47.30 17.58
CA ILE A 136 20.11 48.77 17.60
C ILE A 136 20.38 49.32 19.00
N PHE A 137 19.77 48.71 20.02
CA PHE A 137 19.98 49.12 21.41
C PHE A 137 21.44 48.99 21.84
N VAL A 138 22.06 47.84 21.54
CA VAL A 138 23.49 47.61 21.82
C VAL A 138 24.36 48.62 21.05
N PHE A 139 24.07 48.86 19.77
CA PHE A 139 24.80 49.84 18.97
C PHE A 139 24.73 51.26 19.55
N VAL A 140 23.54 51.72 19.93
CA VAL A 140 23.33 53.04 20.57
C VAL A 140 24.07 53.10 21.91
N LEU A 141 23.98 52.05 22.73
CA LEU A 141 24.67 51.99 24.02
C LEU A 141 26.20 52.05 23.86
N CYS A 142 26.76 51.31 22.89
CA CYS A 142 28.19 51.35 22.58
C CYS A 142 28.64 52.75 22.14
N ASN A 143 27.88 53.40 21.24
CA ASN A 143 28.18 54.77 20.81
C ASN A 143 28.10 55.77 21.96
N PHE A 144 27.09 55.64 22.83
CA PHE A 144 26.95 56.49 24.01
C PHE A 144 28.12 56.32 24.98
N LEU A 145 28.53 55.08 25.26
CA LEU A 145 29.70 54.78 26.11
C LEU A 145 31.00 55.28 25.49
N PHE A 146 31.18 55.13 24.17
CA PHE A 146 32.34 55.64 23.45
C PHE A 146 32.43 57.17 23.52
N MET A 147 31.32 57.87 23.27
CA MET A 147 31.25 59.33 23.39
C MET A 147 31.55 59.78 24.83
N ARG A 148 31.00 59.08 25.84
CA ARG A 148 31.28 59.38 27.26
C ARG A 148 32.76 59.22 27.61
N ASN A 149 33.41 58.17 27.12
CA ASN A 149 34.82 57.88 27.42
C ASN A 149 35.82 58.81 26.70
N ASN A 150 35.40 59.53 25.65
CA ASN A 150 36.24 60.51 24.94
C ASN A 150 36.10 61.95 25.44
N ILE A 151 35.17 62.22 26.37
CA ILE A 151 34.90 63.56 26.93
C ILE A 151 35.60 63.77 28.28
N TYR A 152 36.18 62.73 28.88
CA TYR A 152 36.99 62.75 30.10
C TYR A 152 38.42 62.35 29.81
#